data_AF-A0A258DAT4-F1
#
_entry.id   AF-A0A258DAT4-F1
#
_cell.length_a   1.000
_cell.length_b   1.000
_cell.length_c   1.000
_cell.angle_alpha   90.00
_cell.angle_beta   90.00
_cell.angle_gamma   90.00
#
_symmetry.space_group_name_H-M   'P 1'
#
loop_
_entity.id
_entity.type
_entity.pdbx_description
1 polymer ?
#
loop_
_entity_poly.entity_id
_entity_poly.type
_entity_poly.pdbx_seq_one_letter_code
_entity_poly.pdbx_strand_id
1 'polypeptide(L)'
;MTTARPAPSKTSPLKVWAVSDGRAGIEAQVVGLSEALSRLVPCAVTVKRVGWQGNIGRLPWWLNLLPKRWLTPESGLPASRNPDDWPDLWIAAGRATLPLSIRAKRWSGGKSFVVQIQDPRVPPHMFDLVIPPKHDRMSGDNIFPITGSPHRVTPQRLAAEYEAFQDLIDPLPRPRVAVLVGGKSKAFDLSSERAAQIAHSIQIPLEQDGGSLLMTFSRRTPETARALMTARLRHLPGMVWNGEGPNPYFAFLAAADYVLVTEDSTNMATEAASTGKPVFVLKMDGSSLKFRMFHEELERQGAARPYGGAFHGWTYDPVNETDRAAREVLARIGVEIPQAAAEPEPPPVASAKTKAKPRTRPGEATKALKDAAAPKPRKPRTVKAKP
;
A
#
# COMPACT_ATOMS: atom_id res chain seq x y z
N MET A 1 -6.96 -14.86 38.80
CA MET A 1 -6.72 -13.51 39.35
C MET A 1 -6.11 -12.67 38.25
N THR A 2 -6.92 -11.81 37.62
CA THR A 2 -6.52 -10.94 36.52
C THR A 2 -5.79 -9.75 37.11
N THR A 3 -4.45 -9.78 37.13
CA THR A 3 -3.66 -8.63 37.52
C THR A 3 -3.87 -7.52 36.49
N ALA A 4 -4.54 -6.45 36.91
CA ALA A 4 -4.73 -5.26 36.09
C ALA A 4 -3.35 -4.71 35.69
N ARG A 5 -3.16 -4.51 34.39
CA ARG A 5 -1.91 -4.03 33.83
C ARG A 5 -1.71 -2.56 34.25
N PRO A 6 -0.50 -2.14 34.67
CA PRO A 6 -0.23 -0.73 34.82
C PRO A 6 -0.33 -0.06 33.45
N ALA A 7 -1.24 0.91 33.33
CA ALA A 7 -1.34 1.74 32.14
C ALA A 7 -0.01 2.51 31.96
N PRO A 8 0.49 2.69 30.73
CA PRO A 8 1.67 3.50 30.49
C PRO A 8 1.47 4.92 31.05
N SER A 9 2.50 5.49 31.68
CA SER A 9 2.42 6.82 32.30
C SER A 9 2.19 7.90 31.24
N LYS A 10 1.30 8.86 31.53
CA LYS A 10 0.78 9.87 30.59
C LYS A 10 1.84 10.83 29.99
N THR A 11 3.11 10.75 30.38
CA THR A 11 4.16 11.74 30.04
C THR A 11 5.40 11.17 29.37
N SER A 12 5.59 9.85 29.33
CA SER A 12 6.75 9.23 28.67
C SER A 12 6.35 8.67 27.31
N PRO A 13 7.18 8.82 26.25
CA PRO A 13 6.88 8.24 24.96
C PRO A 13 6.80 6.72 25.06
N LEU A 14 5.80 6.13 24.41
CA LEU A 14 5.59 4.69 24.39
C LEU A 14 6.81 4.00 23.75
N LYS A 15 7.44 3.05 24.43
CA LYS A 15 8.57 2.30 23.87
C LYS A 15 8.02 1.22 22.94
N VAL A 16 8.28 1.35 21.64
CA VAL A 16 7.78 0.43 20.60
C VAL A 16 8.95 -0.30 19.94
N TRP A 17 8.92 -1.62 19.91
CA TRP A 17 9.85 -2.41 19.10
C TRP A 17 9.16 -2.94 17.85
N ALA A 18 9.68 -2.54 16.69
CA ALA A 18 9.29 -3.07 15.39
C ALA A 18 10.22 -4.24 15.03
N VAL A 19 9.75 -5.46 15.25
CA VAL A 19 10.56 -6.69 15.15
C VAL A 19 10.30 -7.37 13.81
N SER A 20 11.33 -7.43 12.96
CA SER A 20 11.25 -8.00 11.61
C SER A 20 12.28 -9.11 11.42
N ASP A 21 12.13 -9.88 10.34
CA ASP A 21 13.16 -10.82 9.88
C ASP A 21 14.12 -10.22 8.84
N GLY A 22 14.15 -8.89 8.73
CA GLY A 22 15.00 -8.13 7.81
C GLY A 22 14.55 -8.13 6.35
N ARG A 23 13.53 -8.93 5.96
CA ARG A 23 12.98 -8.85 4.61
C ARG A 23 12.21 -7.55 4.46
N ALA A 24 12.60 -6.71 3.49
CA ALA A 24 12.01 -5.39 3.26
C ALA A 24 10.48 -5.31 3.36
N GLY A 25 9.74 -6.25 2.73
CA GLY A 25 8.27 -6.25 2.79
C GLY A 25 7.68 -6.62 4.16
N ILE A 26 8.38 -7.41 4.97
CA ILE A 26 7.99 -7.75 6.35
C ILE A 26 8.33 -6.58 7.29
N GLU A 27 9.52 -6.01 7.12
CA GLU A 27 9.97 -4.84 7.87
C GLU A 27 9.07 -3.62 7.63
N ALA A 28 8.68 -3.37 6.37
CA ALA A 28 7.79 -2.28 6.02
C ALA A 28 6.43 -2.37 6.74
N GLN A 29 5.93 -3.58 7.04
CA GLN A 29 4.68 -3.77 7.77
C GLN A 29 4.81 -3.39 9.25
N VAL A 30 5.83 -3.91 9.94
CA VAL A 30 6.02 -3.59 11.37
C VAL A 30 6.41 -2.14 11.57
N VAL A 31 7.22 -1.58 10.67
CA VAL A 31 7.58 -0.17 10.68
C VAL A 31 6.37 0.70 10.34
N GLY A 32 5.57 0.34 9.33
CA GLY A 32 4.37 1.08 8.95
C GLY A 32 3.35 1.18 10.08
N LEU A 33 3.08 0.08 10.79
CA LEU A 33 2.21 0.12 11.96
C LEU A 33 2.82 0.95 13.10
N SER A 34 4.14 0.85 13.32
CA SER A 34 4.83 1.64 14.35
C SER A 34 4.81 3.14 14.05
N GLU A 35 5.03 3.53 12.79
CA GLU A 35 4.95 4.92 12.31
C GLU A 35 3.52 5.46 12.42
N ALA A 36 2.50 4.62 12.19
CA ALA A 36 1.11 5.01 12.39
C ALA A 36 0.78 5.28 13.86
N LEU A 37 1.33 4.48 14.78
CA LEU A 37 1.22 4.76 16.22
C LEU A 37 1.90 6.10 16.58
N SER A 38 3.11 6.34 16.05
CA SER A 38 3.85 7.60 16.26
C SER A 38 3.11 8.85 15.77
N ARG A 39 2.19 8.72 14.79
CA ARG A 39 1.34 9.84 14.35
C ARG A 39 0.20 10.15 15.33
N LEU A 40 -0.23 9.17 16.10
CA LEU A 40 -1.35 9.29 17.03
C LEU A 40 -0.89 9.66 18.44
N VAL A 41 0.24 9.12 18.90
CA VAL A 41 0.80 9.34 20.23
C VAL A 41 2.33 9.36 20.22
N PRO A 42 3.00 10.05 21.17
CA PRO A 42 4.45 10.03 21.27
C PRO A 42 4.99 8.60 21.45
N CYS A 43 5.81 8.15 20.50
CA CYS A 43 6.37 6.80 20.48
C CYS A 43 7.88 6.85 20.23
N ALA A 44 8.65 6.11 21.01
CA ALA A 44 10.05 5.82 20.77
C ALA A 44 10.18 4.47 20.05
N VAL A 45 10.24 4.50 18.72
CA VAL A 45 10.28 3.30 17.87
C VAL A 45 11.71 2.81 17.67
N THR A 46 11.97 1.54 17.97
CA THR A 46 13.24 0.86 17.67
C THR A 46 13.00 -0.31 16.74
N VAL A 47 13.68 -0.34 15.60
CA VAL A 47 13.62 -1.49 14.67
C VAL A 47 14.59 -2.57 15.14
N LYS A 48 14.09 -3.80 15.32
CA LYS A 48 14.88 -4.98 15.69
C LYS A 48 14.84 -5.99 14.55
N ARG A 49 15.98 -6.28 13.94
CA ARG A 49 16.10 -7.25 12.85
C ARG A 49 16.61 -8.57 13.39
N VAL A 50 15.76 -9.58 13.39
CA VAL A 50 16.07 -10.89 13.96
C VAL A 50 16.96 -11.69 13.00
N GLY A 51 18.19 -11.93 13.42
CA GLY A 51 19.14 -12.85 12.80
C GLY A 51 19.26 -14.13 13.61
N TRP A 52 19.33 -15.27 12.94
CA TRP A 52 19.56 -16.59 13.57
C TRP A 52 20.93 -17.15 13.17
N GLN A 53 21.66 -17.70 14.12
CA GLN A 53 22.88 -18.46 13.89
C GLN A 53 22.54 -19.85 13.34
N GLY A 54 23.22 -20.23 12.25
CA GLY A 54 23.03 -21.51 11.59
C GLY A 54 21.59 -21.74 11.09
N ASN A 55 21.16 -23.00 11.07
CA ASN A 55 19.85 -23.40 10.51
C ASN A 55 18.69 -23.34 11.52
N ILE A 56 18.92 -22.87 12.75
CA ILE A 56 17.93 -22.92 13.84
C ILE A 56 16.71 -22.04 13.55
N GLY A 57 16.89 -20.93 12.83
CA GLY A 57 15.78 -20.08 12.35
C GLY A 57 14.85 -20.78 11.32
N ARG A 58 15.24 -21.94 10.78
CA ARG A 58 14.40 -22.76 9.89
C ARG A 58 13.52 -23.73 10.66
N LEU A 59 13.86 -24.06 11.90
CA LEU A 59 13.07 -24.98 12.71
C LEU A 59 11.68 -24.39 13.03
N PRO A 60 10.65 -25.24 13.17
CA PRO A 60 9.40 -24.88 13.82
C PRO A 60 9.64 -24.23 15.19
N TRP A 61 8.81 -23.27 15.57
CA TRP A 61 9.00 -22.48 16.79
C TRP A 61 9.08 -23.30 18.08
N TRP A 62 8.40 -24.46 18.11
CA TRP A 62 8.35 -25.36 19.25
C TRP A 62 9.64 -26.18 19.44
N LEU A 63 10.43 -26.36 18.37
CA LEU A 63 11.78 -26.96 18.44
C LEU A 63 12.85 -25.92 18.85
N ASN A 64 12.54 -24.64 18.75
CA ASN A 64 13.43 -23.57 19.18
C ASN A 64 13.22 -23.27 20.67
N LEU A 65 13.75 -24.14 21.53
CA LEU A 65 13.54 -24.10 22.99
C LEU A 65 14.27 -22.94 23.68
N LEU A 66 15.48 -22.61 23.24
CA LEU A 66 16.34 -21.56 23.80
C LEU A 66 16.70 -20.47 22.77
N PRO A 67 15.71 -19.80 22.16
CA PRO A 67 15.91 -18.92 21.01
C PRO A 67 16.99 -17.85 21.21
N LYS A 68 17.06 -17.22 22.39
CA LYS A 68 18.07 -16.18 22.68
C LYS A 68 19.52 -16.66 22.54
N ARG A 69 19.81 -17.97 22.70
CA ARG A 69 21.17 -18.51 22.56
C ARG A 69 21.67 -18.55 21.12
N TRP A 70 20.75 -18.54 20.16
CA TRP A 70 21.07 -18.70 18.74
C TRP A 70 20.73 -17.45 17.95
N LEU A 71 20.48 -16.33 18.62
CA LEU A 71 20.35 -15.04 17.96
C LEU A 71 21.73 -14.50 17.61
N THR A 72 21.81 -13.83 16.48
CA THR A 72 22.99 -13.03 16.19
C THR A 72 22.99 -11.78 17.10
N PRO A 73 24.17 -11.27 17.52
CA PRO A 73 24.25 -10.11 18.41
C PRO A 73 23.51 -8.88 17.89
N GLU A 74 23.43 -8.71 16.58
CA GLU A 74 22.77 -7.59 15.88
C GLU A 74 21.25 -7.59 16.07
N SER A 75 20.67 -8.71 16.52
CA SER A 75 19.25 -8.79 16.87
C SER A 75 18.89 -7.87 18.05
N GLY A 76 19.86 -7.50 18.88
CA GLY A 76 19.74 -6.44 19.88
C GLY A 76 18.64 -6.68 20.93
N LEU A 77 18.33 -7.94 21.26
CA LEU A 77 17.38 -8.29 22.31
C LEU A 77 18.10 -8.40 23.66
N PRO A 78 17.51 -7.86 24.75
CA PRO A 78 18.14 -7.86 26.05
C PRO A 78 18.30 -9.30 26.58
N ALA A 79 19.47 -9.58 27.16
CA ALA A 79 19.72 -10.81 27.90
C ALA A 79 18.91 -10.81 29.21
N SER A 80 18.82 -9.65 29.84
CA SER A 80 18.08 -9.36 31.06
C SER A 80 16.57 -9.64 30.94
N ARG A 81 15.97 -9.98 32.08
CA ARG A 81 14.51 -10.10 32.27
C ARG A 81 13.94 -8.90 33.05
N ASN A 82 14.74 -7.87 33.28
CA ASN A 82 14.25 -6.63 33.89
C ASN A 82 13.19 -6.02 32.97
N PRO A 83 11.93 -5.83 33.42
CA PRO A 83 10.88 -5.22 32.61
C PRO A 83 11.26 -3.87 31.98
N ASP A 84 12.15 -3.09 32.59
CA ASP A 84 12.55 -1.78 32.09
C ASP A 84 13.35 -1.83 30.76
N ASP A 85 14.01 -2.96 30.51
CA ASP A 85 14.76 -3.22 29.27
C ASP A 85 13.85 -3.61 28.10
N TRP A 86 12.56 -3.88 28.38
CA TRP A 86 11.58 -4.33 27.40
C TRP A 86 10.65 -3.19 26.97
N PRO A 87 10.14 -3.25 25.72
CA PRO A 87 9.24 -2.25 25.20
C PRO A 87 7.85 -2.39 25.83
N ASP A 88 7.07 -1.33 25.75
CA ASP A 88 5.64 -1.37 26.10
C ASP A 88 4.86 -2.09 24.98
N LEU A 89 5.25 -1.86 23.72
CA LEU A 89 4.70 -2.56 22.55
C LEU A 89 5.77 -3.37 21.81
N TRP A 90 5.48 -4.65 21.59
CA TRP A 90 6.23 -5.53 20.71
C TRP A 90 5.40 -5.77 19.45
N ILE A 91 5.81 -5.22 18.32
CA ILE A 91 5.12 -5.36 17.03
C ILE A 91 5.98 -6.21 16.11
N ALA A 92 5.54 -7.42 15.81
CA ALA A 92 6.33 -8.38 15.04
C ALA A 92 5.63 -8.88 13.78
N ALA A 93 6.41 -9.23 12.78
CA ALA A 93 5.94 -9.89 11.56
C ALA A 93 6.96 -10.91 11.06
N GLY A 94 6.45 -11.96 10.40
CA GLY A 94 7.28 -12.98 9.77
C GLY A 94 7.68 -14.15 10.69
N ARG A 95 7.83 -15.33 10.08
CA ARG A 95 8.03 -16.61 10.76
C ARG A 95 9.23 -16.63 11.71
N ALA A 96 10.32 -15.95 11.36
CA ALA A 96 11.54 -15.94 12.15
C ALA A 96 11.39 -15.20 13.49
N THR A 97 10.36 -14.36 13.64
CA THR A 97 10.09 -13.63 14.89
C THR A 97 9.26 -14.45 15.88
N LEU A 98 8.51 -15.45 15.41
CA LEU A 98 7.53 -16.22 16.22
C LEU A 98 8.12 -16.82 17.51
N PRO A 99 9.30 -17.48 17.52
CA PRO A 99 9.86 -18.02 18.76
C PRO A 99 10.13 -16.97 19.83
N LEU A 100 10.36 -15.72 19.40
CA LEU A 100 10.62 -14.57 20.26
C LEU A 100 9.31 -13.91 20.69
N SER A 101 8.41 -13.62 19.75
CA SER A 101 7.11 -13.00 20.03
C SER A 101 6.29 -13.81 21.04
N ILE A 102 6.22 -15.14 20.88
CA ILE A 102 5.51 -16.04 21.81
C ILE A 102 6.05 -15.94 23.25
N ARG A 103 7.34 -15.61 23.41
CA ARG A 103 8.01 -15.55 24.72
C ARG A 103 8.22 -14.13 25.24
N ALA A 104 8.02 -13.10 24.41
CA ALA A 104 8.27 -11.71 24.74
C ALA A 104 7.47 -11.25 25.96
N LYS A 105 6.18 -11.63 26.05
CA LYS A 105 5.34 -11.34 27.21
C LYS A 105 5.91 -11.94 28.51
N ARG A 106 6.39 -13.18 28.47
CA ARG A 106 7.02 -13.84 29.64
C ARG A 106 8.37 -13.22 29.99
N TRP A 107 9.20 -12.89 29.00
CA TRP A 107 10.53 -12.33 29.24
C TRP A 107 10.51 -10.89 29.75
N SER A 108 9.47 -10.13 29.41
CA SER A 108 9.22 -8.77 29.91
C SER A 108 8.47 -8.73 31.25
N GLY A 109 8.21 -9.88 31.88
CA GLY A 109 7.42 -9.93 33.13
C GLY A 109 5.96 -9.48 32.96
N GLY A 110 5.39 -9.61 31.76
CA GLY A 110 4.03 -9.17 31.44
C GLY A 110 3.91 -7.71 30.98
N LYS A 111 5.01 -6.97 30.95
CA LYS A 111 5.02 -5.56 30.53
C LYS A 111 4.65 -5.40 29.06
N SER A 112 5.36 -6.07 28.15
CA SER A 112 5.18 -5.87 26.70
C SER A 112 3.84 -6.40 26.20
N PHE A 113 3.09 -5.59 25.45
CA PHE A 113 1.93 -6.02 24.67
C PHE A 113 2.41 -6.54 23.32
N VAL A 114 2.11 -7.79 23.02
CA VAL A 114 2.63 -8.49 21.85
C VAL A 114 1.60 -8.46 20.74
N VAL A 115 1.89 -7.68 19.70
CA VAL A 115 1.14 -7.59 18.45
C VAL A 115 1.87 -8.40 17.38
N GLN A 116 1.18 -9.36 16.78
CA GLN A 116 1.72 -10.17 15.69
C GLN A 116 0.94 -9.87 14.39
N ILE A 117 1.63 -9.31 13.40
CA ILE A 117 1.09 -9.05 12.07
C ILE A 117 1.20 -10.33 11.23
N GLN A 118 0.24 -10.51 10.31
CA GLN A 118 0.04 -11.70 9.46
C GLN A 118 -0.50 -12.90 10.23
N ASP A 119 -0.93 -13.92 9.49
CA ASP A 119 -1.23 -15.23 10.06
C ASP A 119 0.04 -15.89 10.64
N PRO A 120 0.12 -16.06 11.98
CA PRO A 120 1.30 -16.63 12.60
C PRO A 120 1.35 -18.16 12.45
N ARG A 121 0.26 -18.81 12.02
CA ARG A 121 0.11 -20.27 11.91
C ARG A 121 0.42 -21.02 13.21
N VAL A 122 0.12 -20.36 14.32
CA VAL A 122 0.18 -20.89 15.69
C VAL A 122 -1.06 -20.38 16.44
N PRO A 123 -1.43 -20.98 17.58
CA PRO A 123 -2.61 -20.55 18.31
C PRO A 123 -2.56 -19.04 18.64
N PRO A 124 -3.61 -18.26 18.27
CA PRO A 124 -3.57 -16.81 18.37
C PRO A 124 -3.48 -16.31 19.82
N HIS A 125 -3.99 -17.08 20.80
CA HIS A 125 -3.93 -16.75 22.23
C HIS A 125 -2.49 -16.64 22.80
N MET A 126 -1.47 -17.04 22.03
CA MET A 126 -0.06 -16.84 22.38
C MET A 126 0.38 -15.37 22.26
N PHE A 127 -0.45 -14.52 21.66
CA PHE A 127 -0.22 -13.09 21.48
C PHE A 127 -1.34 -12.29 22.15
N ASP A 128 -1.07 -11.03 22.47
CA ASP A 128 -2.13 -10.16 23.00
C ASP A 128 -3.05 -9.64 21.88
N LEU A 129 -2.51 -9.50 20.66
CA LEU A 129 -3.26 -9.15 19.46
C LEU A 129 -2.61 -9.76 18.21
N VAL A 130 -3.44 -10.29 17.31
CA VAL A 130 -3.02 -10.73 15.97
C VAL A 130 -3.71 -9.86 14.93
N ILE A 131 -2.95 -9.31 13.98
CA ILE A 131 -3.45 -8.46 12.89
C ILE A 131 -3.23 -9.17 11.56
N PRO A 132 -4.12 -10.09 11.17
CA PRO A 132 -3.99 -10.82 9.93
C PRO A 132 -4.68 -10.10 8.77
N PRO A 133 -4.28 -10.38 7.52
CA PRO A 133 -5.12 -10.06 6.38
C PRO A 133 -6.47 -10.81 6.44
N LYS A 134 -7.57 -10.15 6.03
CA LYS A 134 -8.92 -10.73 5.99
C LYS A 134 -8.99 -12.03 5.18
N HIS A 135 -8.24 -12.13 4.07
CA HIS A 135 -8.22 -13.33 3.23
C HIS A 135 -7.62 -14.57 3.91
N ASP A 136 -6.98 -14.42 5.07
CA ASP A 136 -6.51 -15.54 5.90
C ASP A 136 -7.62 -16.12 6.80
N ARG A 137 -8.80 -15.47 6.85
CA ARG A 137 -10.03 -15.96 7.51
C ARG A 137 -9.87 -16.37 8.98
N MET A 138 -8.96 -15.74 9.71
CA MET A 138 -8.85 -15.93 11.14
C MET A 138 -9.91 -15.13 11.90
N SER A 139 -10.42 -15.72 12.98
CA SER A 139 -11.42 -15.14 13.88
C SER A 139 -11.10 -15.46 15.34
N GLY A 140 -11.40 -14.54 16.25
CA GLY A 140 -11.22 -14.71 17.69
C GLY A 140 -11.11 -13.36 18.41
N ASP A 141 -11.23 -13.37 19.73
CA ASP A 141 -11.29 -12.15 20.56
C ASP A 141 -10.04 -11.27 20.44
N ASN A 142 -8.89 -11.88 20.21
CA ASN A 142 -7.60 -11.21 20.04
C ASN A 142 -7.16 -11.10 18.57
N ILE A 143 -8.11 -11.13 17.63
CA ILE A 143 -7.83 -11.04 16.20
C ILE A 143 -8.48 -9.80 15.62
N PHE A 144 -7.69 -8.96 14.97
CA PHE A 144 -8.14 -7.76 14.26
C PHE A 144 -7.80 -7.84 12.77
N PRO A 145 -8.71 -8.35 11.94
CA PRO A 145 -8.42 -8.55 10.52
C PRO A 145 -8.46 -7.25 9.72
N ILE A 146 -7.51 -7.10 8.80
CA ILE A 146 -7.35 -5.94 7.92
C ILE A 146 -7.36 -6.32 6.44
N THR A 147 -7.72 -5.39 5.57
CA THR A 147 -7.52 -5.55 4.12
C THR A 147 -6.03 -5.35 3.81
N GLY A 148 -5.39 -6.35 3.17
CA GLY A 148 -3.99 -6.25 2.82
C GLY A 148 -3.03 -6.39 4.00
N SER A 149 -2.09 -5.45 4.11
CA SER A 149 -1.09 -5.43 5.19
C SER A 149 -0.75 -4.00 5.61
N PRO A 150 -0.25 -3.77 6.83
CA PRO A 150 0.20 -2.44 7.24
C PRO A 150 1.33 -1.94 6.32
N HIS A 151 1.41 -0.64 6.09
CA HIS A 151 2.36 -0.05 5.16
C HIS A 151 2.75 1.37 5.58
N ARG A 152 3.64 1.98 4.81
CA ARG A 152 4.22 3.31 5.10
C ARG A 152 3.67 4.43 4.20
N VAL A 153 2.76 4.10 3.27
CA VAL A 153 2.10 5.09 2.41
C VAL A 153 1.26 6.06 3.25
N THR A 154 1.63 7.34 3.21
CA THR A 154 0.85 8.48 3.74
C THR A 154 0.96 9.65 2.77
N PRO A 155 0.00 10.60 2.75
CA PRO A 155 0.10 11.79 1.91
C PRO A 155 1.41 12.57 2.13
N GLN A 156 1.84 12.72 3.39
CA GLN A 156 3.06 13.46 3.74
C GLN A 156 4.31 12.75 3.21
N ARG A 157 4.36 11.42 3.32
CA ARG A 157 5.49 10.63 2.81
C ARG A 157 5.53 10.67 1.29
N LEU A 158 4.39 10.52 0.62
CA LEU A 158 4.30 10.58 -0.83
C LEU A 158 4.79 11.95 -1.34
N ALA A 159 4.41 13.05 -0.69
CA ALA A 159 4.87 14.39 -1.05
C ALA A 159 6.39 14.56 -0.86
N ALA A 160 6.93 14.15 0.29
CA ALA A 160 8.36 14.27 0.58
C ALA A 160 9.23 13.41 -0.36
N GLU A 161 8.80 12.18 -0.64
CA GLU A 161 9.53 11.28 -1.54
C GLU A 161 9.39 11.72 -3.01
N TYR A 162 8.27 12.36 -3.39
CA TYR A 162 8.11 12.95 -4.72
C TYR A 162 9.10 14.09 -4.98
N GLU A 163 9.28 14.98 -4.00
CA GLU A 163 10.17 16.14 -4.10
C GLU A 163 11.60 15.75 -4.48
N ALA A 164 12.11 14.64 -3.93
CA ALA A 164 13.44 14.11 -4.25
C ALA A 164 13.63 13.65 -5.71
N PHE A 165 12.54 13.43 -6.44
CA PHE A 165 12.55 12.98 -7.84
C PHE A 165 11.82 13.93 -8.79
N GLN A 166 11.41 15.12 -8.31
CA GLN A 166 10.57 16.04 -9.06
C GLN A 166 11.20 16.43 -10.41
N ASP A 167 12.51 16.71 -10.44
CA ASP A 167 13.21 17.15 -11.65
C ASP A 167 13.23 16.09 -12.75
N LEU A 168 13.19 14.81 -12.35
CA LEU A 168 13.15 13.67 -13.27
C LEU A 168 11.72 13.35 -13.73
N ILE A 169 10.74 13.60 -12.87
CA ILE A 169 9.35 13.18 -13.09
C ILE A 169 8.50 14.29 -13.73
N ASP A 170 8.70 15.55 -13.36
CA ASP A 170 7.92 16.69 -13.85
C ASP A 170 7.96 16.88 -15.37
N PRO A 171 9.09 16.67 -16.07
CA PRO A 171 9.16 16.76 -17.52
C PRO A 171 8.38 15.66 -18.26
N LEU A 172 8.00 14.57 -17.57
CA LEU A 172 7.36 13.41 -18.20
C LEU A 172 5.90 13.71 -18.59
N PRO A 173 5.49 13.40 -19.83
CA PRO A 173 4.11 13.60 -20.28
C PRO A 173 3.12 12.71 -19.50
N ARG A 174 1.89 13.21 -19.37
CA ARG A 174 0.77 12.48 -18.76
C ARG A 174 -0.02 11.72 -19.83
N PRO A 175 -0.66 10.59 -19.49
CA PRO A 175 -0.75 10.02 -18.14
C PRO A 175 0.55 9.33 -17.69
N ARG A 176 0.91 9.48 -16.42
CA ARG A 176 2.05 8.78 -15.78
C ARG A 176 1.56 7.47 -15.18
N VAL A 177 2.10 6.34 -15.62
CA VAL A 177 1.65 5.02 -15.20
C VAL A 177 2.73 4.35 -14.36
N ALA A 178 2.46 4.18 -13.06
CA ALA A 178 3.35 3.43 -12.18
C ALA A 178 3.12 1.93 -12.36
N VAL A 179 4.16 1.17 -12.71
CA VAL A 179 4.07 -0.28 -12.88
C VAL A 179 4.92 -0.98 -11.83
N LEU A 180 4.26 -1.69 -10.93
CA LEU A 180 4.83 -2.37 -9.78
C LEU A 180 4.90 -3.87 -10.05
N VAL A 181 6.07 -4.34 -10.49
CA VAL A 181 6.25 -5.73 -10.93
C VAL A 181 6.74 -6.59 -9.77
N GLY A 182 5.88 -7.49 -9.32
CA GLY A 182 6.19 -8.56 -8.39
C GLY A 182 6.95 -9.69 -9.07
N GLY A 183 6.75 -10.93 -8.63
CA GLY A 183 7.48 -12.03 -9.23
C GLY A 183 7.15 -13.37 -8.61
N LYS A 184 8.11 -14.28 -8.65
CA LYS A 184 7.87 -15.67 -8.28
C LYS A 184 7.41 -15.78 -6.83
N SER A 185 6.38 -16.59 -6.62
CA SER A 185 5.84 -16.96 -5.32
C SER A 185 5.45 -18.44 -5.33
N LYS A 186 4.85 -18.93 -4.24
CA LYS A 186 4.30 -20.30 -4.22
C LYS A 186 3.09 -20.47 -5.16
N ALA A 187 2.38 -19.37 -5.45
CA ALA A 187 1.12 -19.39 -6.19
C ALA A 187 1.24 -18.88 -7.62
N PHE A 188 2.27 -18.09 -7.90
CA PHE A 188 2.44 -17.38 -9.16
C PHE A 188 3.88 -17.44 -9.66
N ASP A 189 4.02 -17.46 -10.98
CA ASP A 189 5.29 -17.26 -11.68
C ASP A 189 5.15 -16.15 -12.72
N LEU A 190 6.29 -15.62 -13.16
CA LEU A 190 6.37 -14.64 -14.23
C LEU A 190 7.26 -15.20 -15.34
N SER A 191 6.66 -16.02 -16.20
CA SER A 191 7.36 -16.55 -17.37
C SER A 191 7.76 -15.43 -18.33
N SER A 192 8.76 -15.66 -19.17
CA SER A 192 9.15 -14.71 -20.21
C SER A 192 8.01 -14.39 -21.17
N GLU A 193 7.14 -15.37 -21.45
CA GLU A 193 5.94 -15.19 -22.28
C GLU A 193 4.95 -14.25 -21.60
N ARG A 194 4.61 -14.49 -20.32
CA ARG A 194 3.73 -13.62 -19.56
C ARG A 194 4.29 -12.21 -19.42
N ALA A 195 5.59 -12.08 -19.14
CA ALA A 195 6.28 -10.79 -19.07
C ALA A 195 6.19 -10.03 -20.40
N ALA A 196 6.35 -10.73 -21.53
CA ALA A 196 6.20 -10.17 -22.87
C ALA A 196 4.77 -9.69 -23.15
N GLN A 197 3.76 -10.47 -22.75
CA GLN A 197 2.34 -10.09 -22.86
C GLN A 197 2.01 -8.86 -22.00
N ILE A 198 2.47 -8.84 -20.75
CA ILE A 198 2.30 -7.70 -19.84
C ILE A 198 2.95 -6.45 -20.44
N ALA A 199 4.22 -6.52 -20.87
CA ALA A 199 4.91 -5.41 -21.48
C ALA A 199 4.15 -4.86 -22.69
N HIS A 200 3.68 -5.74 -23.58
CA HIS A 200 2.91 -5.34 -24.75
C HIS A 200 1.58 -4.65 -24.37
N SER A 201 0.87 -5.18 -23.36
CA SER A 201 -0.39 -4.60 -22.87
C SER A 201 -0.23 -3.24 -22.17
N ILE A 202 0.99 -2.92 -21.70
CA ILE A 202 1.34 -1.62 -21.12
C ILE A 202 1.75 -0.65 -22.24
N GLN A 203 2.56 -1.12 -23.19
CA GLN A 203 3.12 -0.31 -24.26
C GLN A 203 2.03 0.32 -25.13
N ILE A 204 1.08 -0.47 -25.63
CA ILE A 204 0.05 -0.01 -26.56
C ILE A 204 -0.71 1.23 -26.03
N PRO A 205 -1.35 1.18 -24.85
CA PRO A 205 -2.13 2.33 -24.38
C PRO A 205 -1.24 3.52 -24.00
N LEU A 206 -0.02 3.30 -23.52
CA LEU A 206 0.91 4.40 -23.25
C LEU A 206 1.31 5.15 -24.53
N GLU A 207 1.58 4.43 -25.63
CA GLU A 207 1.89 5.04 -26.92
C GLU A 207 0.68 5.77 -27.51
N GLN A 208 -0.52 5.20 -27.37
CA GLN A 208 -1.78 5.81 -27.83
C GLN A 208 -2.12 7.09 -27.07
N ASP A 209 -1.94 7.09 -25.75
CA ASP A 209 -2.28 8.23 -24.89
C ASP A 209 -1.14 9.25 -24.78
N GLY A 210 0.05 8.95 -25.34
CA GLY A 210 1.24 9.79 -25.22
C GLY A 210 1.78 9.88 -23.78
N GLY A 211 1.57 8.84 -22.98
CA GLY A 211 1.90 8.80 -21.56
C GLY A 211 3.34 8.41 -21.23
N SER A 212 3.62 8.28 -19.94
CA SER A 212 4.94 7.91 -19.42
C SER A 212 4.89 6.70 -18.50
N LEU A 213 5.98 5.91 -18.50
CA LEU A 213 6.15 4.74 -17.67
C LEU A 213 7.00 5.02 -16.43
N LEU A 214 6.53 4.64 -15.25
CA LEU A 214 7.29 4.65 -13.98
C LEU A 214 7.36 3.23 -13.43
N MET A 215 8.34 2.44 -13.86
CA MET A 215 8.41 1.00 -13.60
C MET A 215 9.42 0.66 -12.50
N THR A 216 9.04 -0.26 -11.61
CA THR A 216 9.93 -0.83 -10.60
C THR A 216 9.69 -2.33 -10.43
N PHE A 217 10.73 -3.05 -10.04
CA PHE A 217 10.73 -4.50 -9.90
C PHE A 217 11.05 -4.92 -8.47
N SER A 218 10.30 -5.88 -7.93
CA SER A 218 10.64 -6.48 -6.64
C SER A 218 11.86 -7.42 -6.78
N ARG A 219 12.50 -7.73 -5.65
CA ARG A 219 13.60 -8.73 -5.59
C ARG A 219 13.18 -10.14 -6.03
N ARG A 220 11.87 -10.43 -6.12
CA ARG A 220 11.32 -11.73 -6.52
C ARG A 220 11.09 -11.83 -8.03
N THR A 221 11.20 -10.73 -8.78
CA THR A 221 11.04 -10.74 -10.23
C THR A 221 12.17 -11.56 -10.86
N PRO A 222 11.87 -12.60 -11.66
CA PRO A 222 12.89 -13.35 -12.38
C PRO A 222 13.71 -12.43 -13.30
N GLU A 223 15.02 -12.65 -13.36
CA GLU A 223 15.93 -11.78 -14.13
C GLU A 223 15.58 -11.75 -15.62
N THR A 224 15.18 -12.90 -16.19
CA THR A 224 14.75 -12.97 -17.59
C THR A 224 13.54 -12.10 -17.87
N ALA A 225 12.56 -12.06 -16.95
CA ALA A 225 11.39 -11.20 -17.07
C ALA A 225 11.75 -9.72 -16.90
N ARG A 226 12.59 -9.38 -15.92
CA ARG A 226 13.11 -8.02 -15.70
C ARG A 226 13.82 -7.49 -16.96
N ALA A 227 14.77 -8.25 -17.49
CA ALA A 227 15.54 -7.88 -18.66
C ALA A 227 14.64 -7.71 -19.90
N LEU A 228 13.68 -8.62 -20.11
CA LEU A 228 12.75 -8.55 -21.22
C LEU A 228 11.84 -7.31 -21.15
N MET A 229 11.20 -7.07 -19.99
CA MET A 229 10.31 -5.92 -19.82
C MET A 229 11.08 -4.61 -19.96
N THR A 230 12.27 -4.52 -19.38
CA THR A 230 13.14 -3.35 -19.53
C THR A 230 13.51 -3.11 -20.99
N ALA A 231 13.95 -4.14 -21.71
CA ALA A 231 14.32 -4.02 -23.11
C ALA A 231 13.15 -3.59 -24.01
N ARG A 232 11.93 -4.08 -23.71
CA ARG A 232 10.72 -3.75 -24.48
C ARG A 232 10.12 -2.39 -24.17
N LEU A 233 10.38 -1.81 -23.00
CA LEU A 233 9.69 -0.61 -22.54
C LEU A 233 10.60 0.61 -22.41
N ARG A 234 11.92 0.43 -22.53
CA ARG A 234 12.92 1.51 -22.39
C ARG A 234 12.77 2.66 -23.39
N HIS A 235 12.06 2.44 -24.51
CA HIS A 235 11.85 3.48 -25.53
C HIS A 235 10.67 4.40 -25.19
N LEU A 236 9.82 4.03 -24.24
CA LEU A 236 8.73 4.88 -23.76
C LEU A 236 9.29 6.02 -22.91
N PRO A 237 8.67 7.22 -22.93
CA PRO A 237 8.98 8.27 -21.97
C PRO A 237 8.86 7.73 -20.54
N GLY A 238 9.82 8.05 -19.68
CA GLY A 238 9.76 7.70 -18.26
C GLY A 238 11.01 7.00 -17.74
N MET A 239 10.81 6.19 -16.70
CA MET A 239 11.88 5.61 -15.90
C MET A 239 11.60 4.14 -15.57
N VAL A 240 12.62 3.30 -15.74
CA VAL A 240 12.62 1.91 -15.27
C VAL A 240 13.70 1.80 -14.19
N TRP A 241 13.29 1.64 -12.93
CA TRP A 241 14.24 1.53 -11.83
C TRP A 241 14.89 0.15 -11.80
N ASN A 242 16.21 0.12 -11.93
CA ASN A 242 17.01 -1.10 -12.05
C ASN A 242 17.39 -1.74 -10.70
N GLY A 243 17.21 -1.02 -9.57
CA GLY A 243 17.64 -1.47 -8.25
C GLY A 243 18.79 -0.64 -7.65
N GLU A 244 19.36 0.28 -8.43
CA GLU A 244 20.50 1.09 -8.03
C GLU A 244 20.09 2.51 -7.65
N GLY A 245 20.87 3.12 -6.75
CA GLY A 245 20.62 4.46 -6.24
C GLY A 245 19.42 4.55 -5.28
N PRO A 246 18.92 5.77 -5.03
CA PRO A 246 17.75 6.01 -4.20
C PRO A 246 16.51 5.29 -4.78
N ASN A 247 15.70 4.69 -3.92
CA ASN A 247 14.52 3.93 -4.35
C ASN A 247 13.33 4.87 -4.64
N PRO A 248 12.88 5.00 -5.90
CA PRO A 248 11.83 5.94 -6.29
C PRO A 248 10.40 5.43 -6.02
N TYR A 249 10.23 4.29 -5.32
CA TYR A 249 8.93 3.61 -5.17
C TYR A 249 7.79 4.54 -4.72
N PHE A 250 8.00 5.31 -3.65
CA PHE A 250 6.98 6.25 -3.16
C PHE A 250 6.80 7.45 -4.09
N ALA A 251 7.87 7.91 -4.74
CA ALA A 251 7.78 8.96 -5.75
C ALA A 251 6.94 8.52 -6.96
N PHE A 252 7.09 7.26 -7.41
CA PHE A 252 6.28 6.69 -8.48
C PHE A 252 4.81 6.62 -8.08
N LEU A 253 4.51 6.14 -6.87
CA LEU A 253 3.15 6.15 -6.33
C LEU A 253 2.58 7.56 -6.24
N ALA A 254 3.37 8.55 -5.83
CA ALA A 254 2.97 9.96 -5.72
C ALA A 254 2.75 10.62 -7.09
N ALA A 255 3.54 10.25 -8.11
CA ALA A 255 3.50 10.81 -9.45
C ALA A 255 2.41 10.22 -10.36
N ALA A 256 1.99 8.98 -10.10
CA ALA A 256 1.11 8.23 -10.97
C ALA A 256 -0.27 8.87 -11.18
N ASP A 257 -0.80 8.75 -12.39
CA ASP A 257 -2.23 8.89 -12.69
C ASP A 257 -2.93 7.53 -12.59
N TYR A 258 -2.22 6.45 -12.95
CA TYR A 258 -2.67 5.06 -12.86
C TYR A 258 -1.58 4.18 -12.26
N VAL A 259 -1.96 3.19 -11.46
CA VAL A 259 -1.03 2.21 -10.89
C VAL A 259 -1.37 0.81 -11.41
N LEU A 260 -0.41 0.12 -12.01
CA LEU A 260 -0.53 -1.28 -12.41
C LEU A 260 0.31 -2.11 -11.45
N VAL A 261 -0.27 -3.15 -10.89
CA VAL A 261 0.39 -4.03 -9.93
C VAL A 261 0.16 -5.49 -10.29
N THR A 262 1.19 -6.32 -10.20
CA THR A 262 1.04 -7.75 -10.47
C THR A 262 0.23 -8.46 -9.39
N GLU A 263 -0.55 -9.46 -9.81
CA GLU A 263 -1.53 -10.19 -9.00
C GLU A 263 -0.93 -10.85 -7.74
N ASP A 264 0.37 -11.19 -7.75
CA ASP A 264 1.05 -11.86 -6.64
C ASP A 264 1.36 -10.95 -5.43
N SER A 265 1.11 -9.66 -5.51
CA SER A 265 1.70 -8.68 -4.59
C SER A 265 0.67 -7.98 -3.72
N THR A 266 0.33 -8.61 -2.59
CA THR A 266 -0.60 -8.03 -1.60
C THR A 266 -0.11 -6.68 -1.07
N ASN A 267 1.18 -6.56 -0.73
CA ASN A 267 1.69 -5.32 -0.13
C ASN A 267 1.65 -4.17 -1.13
N MET A 268 2.18 -4.37 -2.34
CA MET A 268 2.19 -3.32 -3.37
C MET A 268 0.78 -2.92 -3.80
N ALA A 269 -0.15 -3.89 -3.90
CA ALA A 269 -1.54 -3.58 -4.22
C ALA A 269 -2.23 -2.81 -3.10
N THR A 270 -1.95 -3.12 -1.83
CA THR A 270 -2.48 -2.38 -0.68
C THR A 270 -1.90 -0.97 -0.61
N GLU A 271 -0.60 -0.83 -0.86
CA GLU A 271 0.09 0.48 -0.91
C GLU A 271 -0.44 1.35 -2.04
N ALA A 272 -0.62 0.79 -3.24
CA ALA A 272 -1.27 1.46 -4.37
C ALA A 272 -2.70 1.86 -4.01
N ALA A 273 -3.47 0.94 -3.42
CA ALA A 273 -4.85 1.20 -2.98
C ALA A 273 -4.93 2.32 -1.94
N SER A 274 -3.88 2.56 -1.16
CA SER A 274 -3.82 3.63 -0.16
C SER A 274 -3.58 5.02 -0.74
N THR A 275 -3.35 5.13 -2.06
CA THR A 275 -3.13 6.42 -2.72
C THR A 275 -4.40 7.12 -3.17
N GLY A 276 -5.53 6.41 -3.25
CA GLY A 276 -6.77 6.90 -3.87
C GLY A 276 -6.75 6.95 -5.40
N LYS A 277 -5.69 6.42 -6.03
CA LYS A 277 -5.50 6.43 -7.49
C LYS A 277 -5.95 5.11 -8.10
N PRO A 278 -6.50 5.11 -9.33
CA PRO A 278 -6.88 3.89 -10.04
C PRO A 278 -5.81 2.80 -10.00
N VAL A 279 -6.14 1.64 -9.40
CA VAL A 279 -5.26 0.47 -9.35
C VAL A 279 -5.74 -0.59 -10.32
N PHE A 280 -4.86 -1.05 -11.20
CA PHE A 280 -5.08 -2.13 -12.14
C PHE A 280 -4.28 -3.37 -11.76
N VAL A 281 -4.93 -4.52 -11.72
CA VAL A 281 -4.29 -5.80 -11.40
C VAL A 281 -3.83 -6.48 -12.69
N LEU A 282 -2.52 -6.68 -12.82
CA LEU A 282 -1.87 -7.41 -13.90
C LEU A 282 -1.84 -8.90 -13.57
N LYS A 283 -2.55 -9.68 -14.39
CA LYS A 283 -2.64 -11.13 -14.25
C LYS A 283 -1.27 -11.80 -14.42
N MET A 284 -0.98 -12.78 -13.57
CA MET A 284 0.24 -13.60 -13.64
C MET A 284 -0.07 -15.05 -14.02
N ASP A 285 0.97 -15.85 -14.26
CA ASP A 285 0.79 -17.29 -14.44
C ASP A 285 0.58 -17.95 -13.07
N GLY A 286 -0.45 -18.76 -12.94
CA GLY A 286 -0.83 -19.42 -11.68
C GLY A 286 -2.17 -18.94 -11.14
N SER A 287 -2.50 -19.38 -9.94
CA SER A 287 -3.74 -18.97 -9.26
C SER A 287 -3.66 -19.24 -7.77
N SER A 288 -4.45 -18.48 -7.00
CA SER A 288 -4.65 -18.76 -5.58
C SER A 288 -5.94 -18.15 -5.08
N LEU A 289 -6.72 -18.94 -4.34
CA LEU A 289 -7.93 -18.49 -3.69
C LEU A 289 -7.67 -17.32 -2.73
N LYS A 290 -6.54 -17.34 -2.02
CA LYS A 290 -6.13 -16.28 -1.09
C LYS A 290 -5.95 -14.94 -1.80
N PHE A 291 -5.26 -14.93 -2.94
CA PHE A 291 -5.04 -13.71 -3.72
C PHE A 291 -6.30 -13.26 -4.45
N ARG A 292 -7.11 -14.19 -4.95
CA ARG A 292 -8.41 -13.83 -5.55
C ARG A 292 -9.31 -13.11 -4.56
N MET A 293 -9.49 -13.66 -3.36
CA MET A 293 -10.27 -13.02 -2.30
C MET A 293 -9.72 -11.64 -1.91
N PHE A 294 -8.39 -11.50 -1.91
CA PHE A 294 -7.75 -10.21 -1.65
C PHE A 294 -8.06 -9.17 -2.73
N HIS A 295 -7.97 -9.54 -4.00
CA HIS A 295 -8.29 -8.63 -5.11
C HIS A 295 -9.79 -8.33 -5.17
N GLU A 296 -10.66 -9.31 -4.93
CA GLU A 296 -12.11 -9.11 -4.81
C GLU A 296 -12.46 -8.14 -3.66
N GLU A 297 -11.72 -8.18 -2.54
CA GLU A 297 -11.87 -7.21 -1.45
C GLU A 297 -11.50 -5.79 -1.89
N LEU A 298 -10.40 -5.61 -2.63
CA LEU A 298 -10.00 -4.30 -3.17
C LEU A 298 -10.98 -3.80 -4.23
N GLU A 299 -11.49 -4.69 -5.08
CA GLU A 299 -12.52 -4.38 -6.07
C GLU A 299 -13.83 -3.94 -5.39
N ARG A 300 -14.24 -4.62 -4.31
CA ARG A 300 -15.43 -4.23 -3.53
C ARG A 300 -15.29 -2.87 -2.85
N GLN A 301 -14.06 -2.48 -2.49
CA GLN A 301 -13.75 -1.14 -1.99
C GLN A 301 -13.62 -0.09 -3.11
N GLY A 302 -13.76 -0.50 -4.38
CA GLY A 302 -13.57 0.36 -5.54
C GLY A 302 -12.11 0.71 -5.84
N ALA A 303 -11.15 0.17 -5.08
CA ALA A 303 -9.75 0.53 -5.16
C ALA A 303 -9.05 -0.06 -6.38
N ALA A 304 -9.36 -1.30 -6.73
CA ALA A 304 -8.70 -2.05 -7.79
C ALA A 304 -9.68 -2.57 -8.85
N ARG A 305 -9.18 -2.82 -10.06
CA ARG A 305 -9.88 -3.54 -11.15
C ARG A 305 -8.90 -4.43 -11.92
N PRO A 306 -9.36 -5.52 -12.55
CA PRO A 306 -8.53 -6.26 -13.50
C PRO A 306 -8.07 -5.36 -14.65
N TYR A 307 -6.81 -5.48 -15.06
CA TYR A 307 -6.31 -4.70 -16.19
C TYR A 307 -6.84 -5.23 -17.53
N GLY A 308 -7.61 -4.40 -18.23
CA GLY A 308 -8.23 -4.72 -19.52
C GLY A 308 -7.51 -4.18 -20.76
N GLY A 309 -6.30 -3.60 -20.61
CA GLY A 309 -5.54 -3.04 -21.73
C GLY A 309 -5.87 -1.59 -22.11
N ALA A 310 -6.67 -0.89 -21.29
CA ALA A 310 -6.95 0.53 -21.46
C ALA A 310 -6.99 1.23 -20.09
N PHE A 311 -6.50 2.47 -20.04
CA PHE A 311 -6.56 3.29 -18.85
C PHE A 311 -7.91 4.00 -18.77
N HIS A 312 -8.57 3.88 -17.62
CA HIS A 312 -9.80 4.62 -17.33
C HIS A 312 -9.74 5.12 -15.90
N GLY A 313 -10.11 6.38 -15.69
CA GLY A 313 -10.03 7.04 -14.38
C GLY A 313 -11.23 6.72 -13.50
N TRP A 314 -10.98 6.54 -12.21
CA TRP A 314 -11.98 6.57 -11.14
C TRP A 314 -11.32 7.04 -9.84
N THR A 315 -12.13 7.31 -8.83
CA THR A 315 -11.66 7.66 -7.48
C THR A 315 -12.41 6.81 -6.47
N TYR A 316 -11.83 6.67 -5.29
CA TYR A 316 -12.36 5.90 -4.18
C TYR A 316 -11.71 6.38 -2.89
N ASP A 317 -12.32 6.07 -1.75
CA ASP A 317 -11.73 6.40 -0.45
C ASP A 317 -10.46 5.57 -0.22
N PRO A 318 -9.29 6.19 0.02
CA PRO A 318 -8.04 5.48 0.20
C PRO A 318 -8.13 4.38 1.27
N VAL A 319 -7.56 3.20 0.97
CA VAL A 319 -7.62 2.03 1.85
C VAL A 319 -6.69 2.20 3.06
N ASN A 320 -7.11 2.96 4.06
CA ASN A 320 -6.29 3.32 5.23
C ASN A 320 -6.38 2.32 6.38
N GLU A 321 -5.96 1.08 6.12
CA GLU A 321 -6.01 0.00 7.12
C GLU A 321 -4.91 0.10 8.18
N THR A 322 -3.79 0.74 7.85
CA THR A 322 -2.66 0.92 8.78
C THR A 322 -3.06 1.81 9.96
N ASP A 323 -3.73 2.94 9.72
CA ASP A 323 -4.19 3.81 10.80
C ASP A 323 -5.31 3.15 11.62
N ARG A 324 -6.21 2.42 10.95
CA ARG A 324 -7.27 1.65 11.61
C ARG A 324 -6.68 0.61 12.58
N ALA A 325 -5.64 -0.10 12.16
CA ALA A 325 -4.90 -1.04 13.00
C ALA A 325 -4.16 -0.36 14.16
N ALA A 326 -3.56 0.81 13.93
CA ALA A 326 -2.87 1.56 14.98
C ALA A 326 -3.84 2.03 16.09
N ARG A 327 -5.02 2.53 15.71
CA ARG A 327 -6.07 2.93 16.67
C ARG A 327 -6.56 1.74 17.51
N GLU A 328 -6.75 0.58 16.89
CA GLU A 328 -7.12 -0.66 17.61
C GLU A 328 -6.04 -1.05 18.63
N VAL A 329 -4.76 -0.99 18.24
CA VAL A 329 -3.65 -1.30 19.16
C VAL A 329 -3.68 -0.39 20.38
N LEU A 330 -3.83 0.93 20.17
CA LEU A 330 -3.90 1.92 21.26
C LEU A 330 -5.11 1.70 22.17
N ALA A 331 -6.28 1.41 21.58
CA ALA A 331 -7.50 1.09 22.33
C ALA A 331 -7.29 -0.12 23.25
N ARG A 332 -6.66 -1.19 22.76
CA ARG A 332 -6.41 -2.41 23.56
C ARG A 332 -5.40 -2.24 24.68
N ILE A 333 -4.48 -1.29 24.57
CA ILE A 333 -3.53 -0.98 25.64
C ILE A 333 -4.02 0.14 26.57
N GLY A 334 -5.22 0.69 26.33
CA GLY A 334 -5.82 1.74 27.15
C GLY A 334 -5.13 3.10 27.03
N VAL A 335 -4.53 3.38 25.87
CA VAL A 335 -3.90 4.69 25.61
C VAL A 335 -4.90 5.59 24.88
N GLU A 336 -5.21 6.73 25.50
CA GLU A 336 -6.07 7.76 24.91
C GLU A 336 -5.36 8.47 23.76
N ILE A 337 -6.06 8.63 22.64
CA ILE A 337 -5.57 9.39 21.49
C ILE A 337 -5.93 10.86 21.73
N PRO A 338 -4.96 11.80 21.73
CA PRO A 338 -5.25 13.23 21.83
C PRO A 338 -6.22 13.68 20.74
N GLN A 339 -7.19 14.53 21.10
CA GLN A 339 -8.26 14.98 20.22
C GLN A 339 -7.74 15.65 18.92
N ALA A 340 -6.58 16.32 18.97
CA ALA A 340 -5.94 16.93 17.80
C ALA A 340 -5.38 15.91 16.77
N ALA A 341 -5.16 14.65 17.16
CA ALA A 341 -4.72 13.57 16.26
C ALA A 341 -5.89 12.68 15.79
N ALA A 342 -7.11 12.99 16.21
CA ALA A 342 -8.29 12.18 15.90
C ALA A 342 -8.87 12.45 14.51
N GLU A 343 -8.65 13.63 13.93
CA GLU A 343 -9.23 14.03 12.64
C GLU A 343 -8.16 14.08 11.53
N PRO A 344 -8.33 13.35 10.42
CA PRO A 344 -7.56 13.64 9.21
C PRO A 344 -8.08 14.95 8.61
N GLU A 345 -7.25 15.99 8.57
CA GLU A 345 -7.56 17.17 7.75
C GLU A 345 -7.82 16.72 6.30
N PRO A 346 -8.96 17.10 5.70
CA PRO A 346 -9.20 16.80 4.30
C PRO A 346 -8.15 17.51 3.44
N PRO A 347 -7.66 16.87 2.36
CA PRO A 347 -6.70 17.52 1.48
C PRO A 347 -7.30 18.82 0.93
N PRO A 348 -6.48 19.88 0.74
CA PRO A 348 -6.97 21.12 0.16
C PRO A 348 -7.50 20.82 -1.23
N VAL A 349 -8.81 21.02 -1.40
CA VAL A 349 -9.46 20.94 -2.71
C VAL A 349 -8.83 22.02 -3.58
N ALA A 350 -8.00 21.60 -4.53
CA ALA A 350 -7.52 22.48 -5.58
C ALA A 350 -8.74 22.95 -6.37
N SER A 351 -9.24 24.14 -6.02
CA SER A 351 -10.29 24.81 -6.76
C SER A 351 -9.80 25.03 -8.19
N ALA A 352 -10.43 24.33 -9.13
CA ALA A 352 -10.24 24.55 -10.55
C ALA A 352 -10.51 26.04 -10.83
N LYS A 353 -9.45 26.81 -11.11
CA LYS A 353 -9.58 28.17 -11.61
C LYS A 353 -10.39 28.11 -12.89
N THR A 354 -11.66 28.48 -12.81
CA THR A 354 -12.51 28.70 -13.96
C THR A 354 -11.86 29.79 -14.81
N LYS A 355 -11.35 29.43 -15.99
CA LYS A 355 -10.85 30.43 -16.96
C LYS A 355 -12.01 31.36 -17.31
N ALA A 356 -11.84 32.64 -16.95
CA ALA A 356 -12.75 33.71 -17.30
C ALA A 356 -12.93 33.80 -18.83
N LYS A 357 -14.17 33.90 -19.28
CA LYS A 357 -14.53 34.26 -20.66
C LYS A 357 -13.87 35.59 -21.05
N PRO A 358 -13.40 35.77 -22.29
CA PRO A 358 -12.88 37.06 -22.74
C PRO A 358 -14.01 38.10 -22.74
N ARG A 359 -13.76 39.22 -22.06
CA ARG A 359 -14.59 40.44 -22.15
C ARG A 359 -14.52 41.00 -23.57
N THR A 360 -15.64 41.01 -24.28
CA THR A 360 -15.83 41.82 -25.48
C THR A 360 -15.89 43.30 -25.08
N ARG A 361 -15.08 44.14 -25.74
CA ARG A 361 -15.13 45.61 -25.61
C ARG A 361 -16.41 46.14 -26.29
N PRO A 362 -17.12 47.11 -25.69
CA PRO A 362 -18.21 47.81 -26.37
C PRO A 362 -17.64 48.99 -27.18
N GLY A 363 -17.95 49.04 -28.47
CA GLY A 363 -17.62 50.18 -29.33
C GLY A 363 -17.75 49.87 -30.81
N GLU A 364 -18.98 49.89 -31.33
CA GLU A 364 -19.41 50.71 -32.47
C GLU A 364 -20.80 50.28 -32.92
N ALA A 365 -21.71 51.24 -32.93
CA ALA A 365 -23.07 51.10 -33.40
C ALA A 365 -23.12 51.30 -34.93
N THR A 366 -24.25 50.86 -35.49
CA THR A 366 -24.91 51.33 -36.72
C THR A 366 -24.46 50.83 -38.10
N LYS A 367 -25.20 49.82 -38.59
CA LYS A 367 -25.72 49.54 -39.97
C LYS A 367 -25.71 48.02 -40.15
N ALA A 368 -26.74 47.31 -40.58
CA ALA A 368 -28.02 47.65 -41.16
C ALA A 368 -28.98 46.47 -40.85
N LEU A 369 -30.20 46.77 -40.44
CA LEU A 369 -31.27 45.79 -40.30
C LEU A 369 -32.42 46.28 -41.17
N LYS A 370 -32.48 45.80 -42.41
CA LYS A 370 -33.70 45.74 -43.22
C LYS A 370 -33.66 44.48 -44.07
N ASP A 371 -34.82 43.84 -44.12
CA ASP A 371 -35.22 42.76 -45.02
C ASP A 371 -34.94 41.33 -44.55
N ALA A 372 -35.84 40.83 -43.70
CA ALA A 372 -36.20 39.42 -43.66
C ALA A 372 -37.72 39.27 -43.54
N ALA A 373 -38.36 38.99 -44.67
CA ALA A 373 -39.79 38.72 -44.80
C ALA A 373 -40.16 37.33 -44.25
N ALA A 374 -41.35 37.25 -43.66
CA ALA A 374 -41.92 36.05 -43.02
C ALA A 374 -42.24 34.92 -44.03
N PRO A 375 -42.13 33.62 -43.63
CA PRO A 375 -42.46 32.50 -44.48
C PRO A 375 -43.98 32.18 -44.48
N LYS A 376 -44.53 31.90 -45.67
CA LYS A 376 -45.92 31.44 -45.87
C LYS A 376 -46.11 29.96 -45.50
N PRO A 377 -47.29 29.54 -45.00
CA PRO A 377 -47.56 28.16 -44.62
C PRO A 377 -47.87 27.25 -45.82
N ARG A 378 -47.33 26.02 -45.82
CA ARG A 378 -47.65 24.96 -46.80
C ARG A 378 -48.83 24.11 -46.33
N LYS A 379 -49.78 23.86 -47.24
CA LYS A 379 -50.99 23.05 -47.08
C LYS A 379 -50.72 21.54 -46.94
N PRO A 380 -51.61 20.77 -46.29
CA PRO A 380 -51.46 19.34 -46.07
C PRO A 380 -51.79 18.52 -47.33
N ARG A 381 -51.06 17.43 -47.55
CA ARG A 381 -51.29 16.49 -48.66
C ARG A 381 -51.82 15.17 -48.10
N THR A 382 -53.00 14.81 -48.59
CA THR A 382 -53.83 13.66 -48.23
C THR A 382 -53.22 12.31 -48.61
N VAL A 383 -53.49 11.33 -47.73
CA VAL A 383 -53.28 9.88 -47.87
C VAL A 383 -54.15 9.31 -48.99
N LYS A 384 -53.61 8.39 -49.79
CA LYS A 384 -54.42 7.44 -50.58
C LYS A 384 -53.92 6.01 -50.32
N ALA A 385 -54.90 5.15 -50.04
CA ALA A 385 -54.76 3.73 -49.77
C ALA A 385 -54.54 2.90 -51.04
N LYS A 386 -54.02 1.68 -50.79
CA LYS A 386 -53.86 0.53 -51.69
C LYS A 386 -55.15 0.11 -52.40
N PRO A 387 -55.04 -0.66 -53.49
CA PRO A 387 -55.18 -2.12 -53.37
C PRO A 387 -53.86 -2.88 -53.38
#